data_AF-A0A6M8N7K4-F1
#
_entry.id   AF-A0A6M8N7K4-F1
#
_cell.length_a   1.000
_cell.length_b   1.000
_cell.length_c   1.000
_cell.angle_alpha   90.00
_cell.angle_beta   90.00
_cell.angle_gamma   90.00
#
_symmetry.space_group_name_H-M   'P 1'
#
loop_
_entity.id
_entity.type
_entity.pdbx_description
1 polymer ?
#
loop_
_entity_poly.entity_id
_entity_poly.type
_entity_poly.pdbx_seq_one_letter_code
_entity_poly.pdbx_strand_id
1 'polypeptide(L)' 'MQLKENMTEILKLLNSNLYEYDQKENIIKLQNSYYSSEHQIYKEMIEISEFLSNANIYYKIDENYNFIL' A
#
# COMPACT_ATOMS: atom_id res chain seq x y z
N MET A 1 -6.18 -9.90 -14.46
CA MET A 1 -7.54 -9.78 -13.87
C MET A 1 -7.55 -10.16 -12.40
N GLN A 2 -6.89 -11.26 -11.99
CA GLN A 2 -6.80 -11.73 -10.59
C GLN A 2 -6.09 -10.79 -9.59
N LEU A 3 -5.02 -10.09 -9.98
CA LEU A 3 -4.27 -9.20 -9.09
C LEU A 3 -5.13 -8.04 -8.55
N LYS A 4 -6.10 -7.59 -9.36
CA LYS A 4 -6.95 -6.43 -9.07
C LYS A 4 -7.96 -6.71 -7.96
N GLU A 5 -8.62 -7.86 -8.01
CA GLU A 5 -9.58 -8.28 -6.98
C GLU A 5 -8.84 -8.58 -5.67
N ASN A 6 -7.70 -9.26 -5.76
CA ASN A 6 -6.85 -9.56 -4.60
C ASN A 6 -6.37 -8.28 -3.91
N MET A 7 -5.86 -7.27 -4.63
CA MET A 7 -5.28 -6.08 -3.99
C MET A 7 -6.34 -5.22 -3.27
N THR A 8 -7.53 -5.09 -3.85
CA THR A 8 -8.62 -4.38 -3.18
C THR A 8 -9.07 -5.09 -1.89
N GLU A 9 -9.08 -6.43 -1.85
CA GLU A 9 -9.37 -7.19 -0.63
C GLU A 9 -8.24 -7.08 0.39
N ILE A 10 -6.99 -7.13 -0.08
CA ILE A 10 -5.78 -6.92 0.72
C ILE A 10 -5.82 -5.58 1.46
N LEU A 11 -6.10 -4.49 0.75
CA LEU A 11 -6.16 -3.16 1.36
C LEU A 11 -7.33 -2.99 2.32
N LYS A 12 -8.43 -3.74 2.15
CA LYS A 12 -9.52 -3.76 3.13
C LYS A 12 -9.09 -4.38 4.46
N LEU A 13 -8.21 -5.39 4.44
CA LEU A 13 -7.66 -5.99 5.66
C LEU A 13 -6.72 -5.03 6.40
N LEU A 14 -5.98 -4.20 5.66
CA LEU A 14 -5.04 -3.22 6.20
C LEU A 14 -5.68 -1.86 6.54
N ASN A 15 -7.01 -1.79 6.70
CA ASN A 15 -7.75 -0.53 6.94
C ASN A 15 -7.71 0.42 5.71
N SER A 16 -8.58 0.16 4.74
CA SER A 16 -8.62 0.77 3.40
C SER A 16 -8.67 2.30 3.35
N ASN A 17 -8.93 2.98 4.46
CA ASN A 17 -8.95 4.44 4.50
C ASN A 17 -7.54 5.04 4.41
N LEU A 18 -6.49 4.24 4.64
CA LEU A 18 -5.09 4.68 4.63
C LEU A 18 -4.38 4.46 3.29
N TYR A 19 -4.97 3.64 2.42
CA TYR A 19 -4.34 3.14 1.21
C TYR A 19 -5.26 3.29 0.00
N GLU A 20 -4.74 3.85 -1.09
CA GLU A 20 -5.43 3.92 -2.37
C GLU A 20 -4.69 3.10 -3.41
N TYR A 21 -5.37 2.18 -4.08
CA TYR A 21 -4.78 1.37 -5.14
C TYR A 21 -5.15 1.90 -6.51
N ASP A 22 -4.17 2.47 -7.20
CA ASP A 22 -4.25 2.82 -8.60
C ASP A 22 -3.99 1.58 -9.46
N GLN A 23 -5.10 0.97 -9.90
CA GLN A 23 -5.07 -0.23 -10.73
C GLN A 23 -4.50 -0.01 -12.13
N LYS A 24 -4.52 1.23 -12.63
CA LYS A 24 -4.02 1.54 -13.98
C LYS A 24 -2.49 1.58 -13.96
N GLU A 25 -1.93 2.11 -12.89
CA GLU A 25 -0.49 2.26 -12.72
C GLU A 25 0.15 1.13 -11.89
N ASN A 26 -0.67 0.27 -11.28
CA ASN A 26 -0.25 -0.80 -10.36
C ASN A 26 0.45 -0.25 -9.11
N ILE A 27 -0.10 0.82 -8.54
CA ILE A 27 0.51 1.58 -7.45
C ILE A 27 -0.41 1.59 -6.23
N ILE A 28 0.15 1.32 -5.05
CA ILE A 28 -0.51 1.63 -3.78
C ILE A 28 0.04 2.95 -3.25
N LYS A 29 -0.86 3.92 -3.07
CA LYS A 29 -0.59 5.25 -2.53
C LYS A 29 -1.02 5.30 -1.08
N LEU A 30 -0.17 5.82 -0.20
CA LEU A 30 -0.54 6.14 1.17
C LEU A 30 -1.34 7.45 1.18
N GLN A 31 -2.56 7.44 1.71
CA GLN A 31 -3.40 8.64 1.79
C GLN A 31 -2.84 9.59 2.85
N ASN A 32 -2.02 10.55 2.40
CA ASN A 32 -1.30 11.50 3.25
C ASN A 32 -2.19 12.34 4.18
N SER A 33 -3.49 12.47 3.89
CA SER A 33 -4.45 13.21 4.72
C SER A 33 -4.66 12.64 6.12
N TYR A 34 -4.27 11.38 6.37
CA TYR A 34 -4.43 10.73 7.67
C TYR A 34 -3.19 10.81 8.57
N TYR A 35 -2.05 11.26 8.05
CA TYR A 35 -0.79 11.22 8.80
C TYR A 35 -0.44 12.58 9.38
N SER A 36 -0.30 12.60 10.70
CA SER A 36 0.11 13.79 11.47
C SER A 36 1.63 13.85 11.72
N SER A 37 2.38 12.77 11.39
CA SER A 37 3.82 12.71 11.58
C SER A 37 4.51 11.71 10.65
N GLU A 38 5.80 11.94 10.37
CA GLU A 38 6.65 10.99 9.63
C GLU A 38 6.67 9.60 10.29
N HIS A 39 6.65 9.54 11.62
CA HIS A 39 6.62 8.26 12.34
C HIS A 39 5.39 7.40 11.98
N GLN A 40 4.23 8.02 11.78
CA GLN A 40 3.02 7.30 11.35
C GLN A 40 3.17 6.79 9.92
N ILE A 41 3.74 7.60 9.01
CA ILE A 41 4.00 7.18 7.62
C ILE A 41 4.92 5.95 7.60
N TYR A 42 6.03 5.97 8.34
CA TYR A 42 6.95 4.83 8.40
C TYR A 42 6.29 3.58 8.98
N LYS A 43 5.43 3.73 9.99
CA LYS A 43 4.70 2.60 10.57
C LYS A 43 3.81 1.94 9.51
N GLU A 44 3.01 2.72 8.79
CA GLU A 44 2.14 2.19 7.73
C GLU A 44 2.95 1.55 6.60
N MET A 45 4.07 2.17 6.21
CA MET A 45 4.97 1.59 5.21
C MET A 45 5.48 0.21 5.63
N ILE A 46 5.81 0.01 6.92
CA ILE A 46 6.23 -1.30 7.44
C ILE A 46 5.08 -2.30 7.34
N GLU A 47 3.88 -1.93 7.81
CA GLU A 47 2.72 -2.84 7.83
C GLU A 47 2.37 -3.35 6.42
N ILE A 48 2.34 -2.45 5.43
CA ILE A 48 2.06 -2.88 4.05
C ILE A 48 3.23 -3.63 3.42
N SER A 49 4.48 -3.26 3.73
CA SER A 49 5.68 -3.98 3.26
C SER A 49 5.70 -5.44 3.72
N GLU A 50 5.40 -5.67 5.01
CA GLU A 50 5.30 -7.00 5.60
C GLU A 50 4.17 -7.80 4.95
N PHE A 51 3.01 -7.16 4.75
CA PHE A 51 1.87 -7.78 4.09
C PHE A 51 2.24 -8.25 2.67
N LEU A 52 2.78 -7.35 1.84
CA LEU A 52 3.15 -7.66 0.44
C LEU A 52 4.19 -8.78 0.38
N SER A 53 5.17 -8.76 1.30
CA SER A 53 6.17 -9.82 1.42
C SER A 53 5.53 -11.17 1.78
N ASN A 54 4.62 -11.22 2.76
CA ASN A 54 3.92 -12.44 3.15
C ASN A 54 3.03 -13.00 2.02
N ALA A 55 2.50 -12.11 1.18
CA ALA A 55 1.74 -12.48 -0.01
C ALA A 55 2.61 -12.86 -1.22
N ASN A 56 3.95 -12.83 -1.11
CA ASN A 56 4.90 -13.01 -2.21
C ASN A 56 4.68 -12.03 -3.38
N ILE A 57 4.26 -10.81 -3.06
CA ILE A 57 4.07 -9.73 -4.03
C ILE A 57 5.35 -8.90 -4.07
N TYR A 58 5.97 -8.84 -5.24
CA TYR A 58 7.13 -7.98 -5.45
C TYR A 58 6.69 -6.52 -5.49
N TYR A 59 7.49 -5.62 -4.92
CA TYR A 59 7.23 -4.19 -4.99
C TYR A 59 8.53 -3.38 -4.98
N LYS A 60 8.41 -2.11 -5.39
CA LYS A 60 9.41 -1.06 -5.20
C LYS A 60 8.75 0.15 -4.55
N ILE A 61 9.53 0.91 -3.78
CA ILE A 61 9.06 2.15 -3.18
C ILE A 61 9.68 3.32 -3.93
N ASP A 62 8.88 4.30 -4.34
CA ASP A 62 9.35 5.53 -4.97
C ASP A 62 9.69 6.63 -3.96
N GLU A 63 10.13 7.80 -4.45
CA GLU A 63 10.48 8.96 -3.61
C GLU A 63 9.29 9.59 -2.87
N ASN A 64 8.06 9.25 -3.27
CA ASN A 64 6.82 9.73 -2.67
C ASN A 64 6.18 8.68 -1.75
N TYR A 65 6.92 7.63 -1.39
CA TYR A 65 6.46 6.52 -0.54
C TYR A 65 5.34 5.67 -1.16
N ASN A 66 5.21 5.68 -2.49
CA ASN A 66 4.26 4.82 -3.18
C ASN A 66 4.85 3.42 -3.41
N PHE A 67 4.02 2.39 -3.31
CA PHE A 67 4.39 1.01 -3.59
C PHE A 67 4.01 0.66 -5.03
N ILE A 68 5.01 0.46 -5.88
CA ILE A 68 4.87 0.02 -7.27
C ILE A 68 4.95 -1.50 -7.29
N LEU A 69 3.86 -2.16 -7.69
CA LEU A 69 3.72 -3.62 -7.71
C LEU A 69 4.11 -4.25 -9.05
#